data_AF-A0A672S8J4-F1
#
_entry.id   AF-A0A672S8J4-F1
#
_cell.length_a   1.000
_cell.length_b   1.000
_cell.length_c   1.000
_cell.angle_alpha   90.00
_cell.angle_beta   90.00
_cell.angle_gamma   90.00
#
_symmetry.space_group_name_H-M   'P 1'
#
loop_
_entity.id
_entity.type
_entity.pdbx_description
1 polymer ?
#
loop_
_entity_poly.entity_id
_entity_poly.type
_entity_poly.pdbx_seq_one_letter_code
_entity_poly.pdbx_strand_id
1 'polypeptide(L)'
;QMNSPGLQAFIDKFRKLWEVLLPPVLYPGFTTNSLKNSLIGYYQDGFDKVPCDPGTGYICIPAETGDYVMLAAAIQGVSVPSGPDKGDRPSELFGYNTETHQFKMIHSSFIQYVTERFLKSPQLEQYRDLNMPSTGALMLLIVSAYGFITENYKDFSDHYYDKVMKLLVFYANHDMEMEGCLWKQLHSQKVLWLYQRQKKDMM
;
A
#
# COMPACT_ATOMS: atom_id res chain seq x y z
N GLN A 1 -17.80 -16.98 -5.59
CA GLN A 1 -18.78 -16.21 -4.77
C GLN A 1 -18.25 -16.09 -3.35
N MET A 2 -17.75 -14.90 -2.96
CA MET A 2 -17.21 -14.63 -1.62
C MET A 2 -18.30 -14.17 -0.65
N ASN A 3 -19.37 -14.95 -0.51
CA ASN A 3 -20.29 -14.84 0.63
C ASN A 3 -19.81 -15.84 1.67
N SER A 4 -18.77 -15.49 2.45
CA SER A 4 -18.39 -16.34 3.58
C SER A 4 -18.31 -15.50 4.85
N PRO A 5 -19.02 -15.89 5.93
CA PRO A 5 -18.84 -15.35 7.28
C PRO A 5 -17.37 -15.28 7.74
N GLY A 6 -16.48 -16.05 7.10
CA GLY A 6 -15.04 -16.05 7.37
C GLY A 6 -14.31 -14.75 7.01
N LEU A 7 -14.76 -13.98 6.00
CA LEU A 7 -14.07 -12.75 5.59
C LEU A 7 -14.30 -11.61 6.58
N GLN A 8 -15.55 -11.40 6.98
CA GLN A 8 -15.88 -10.44 8.05
C GLN A 8 -15.14 -10.81 9.34
N ALA A 9 -15.24 -12.07 9.77
CA ALA A 9 -14.57 -12.53 10.98
C ALA A 9 -13.04 -12.41 10.92
N PHE A 10 -12.45 -12.60 9.74
CA PHE A 10 -11.03 -12.39 9.52
C PHE A 10 -10.65 -10.92 9.63
N ILE A 11 -11.34 -10.02 8.91
CA ILE A 11 -11.09 -8.58 8.94
C ILE A 11 -11.29 -8.02 10.35
N ASP A 12 -12.32 -8.46 11.07
CA ASP A 12 -12.58 -8.02 12.45
C ASP A 12 -11.48 -8.49 13.42
N LYS A 13 -11.02 -9.73 13.30
CA LYS A 13 -9.89 -10.23 14.10
C LYS A 13 -8.60 -9.52 13.75
N PHE A 14 -8.36 -9.27 12.47
CA PHE A 14 -7.16 -8.62 11.99
C PHE A 14 -7.11 -7.14 12.44
N ARG A 15 -8.23 -6.40 12.33
CA ARG A 15 -8.36 -5.03 12.85
C ARG A 15 -8.13 -4.96 14.36
N LYS A 16 -8.72 -5.88 15.13
CA LYS A 16 -8.47 -5.95 16.59
C LYS A 16 -7.00 -6.23 16.91
N LEU A 17 -6.36 -7.12 16.16
CA LEU A 17 -4.92 -7.35 16.33
C LEU A 17 -4.13 -6.08 16.01
N TRP A 18 -4.53 -5.37 14.96
CA TRP A 18 -3.89 -4.13 14.51
C TRP A 18 -4.01 -2.98 15.53
N GLU A 19 -5.21 -2.75 16.06
CA GLU A 19 -5.48 -1.74 17.11
C GLU A 19 -4.65 -1.98 18.38
N VAL A 20 -4.34 -3.23 18.69
CA VAL A 20 -3.48 -3.61 19.83
C VAL A 20 -2.00 -3.44 19.51
N LEU A 21 -1.60 -3.70 18.27
CA LEU A 21 -0.20 -3.70 17.86
C LEU A 21 0.32 -2.29 17.51
N LEU A 22 -0.58 -1.33 17.25
CA LEU A 22 -0.23 -0.04 16.67
C LEU A 22 -1.00 1.13 17.28
N PRO A 23 -0.30 2.15 17.80
CA PRO A 23 -0.94 3.39 18.21
C PRO A 23 -1.64 4.08 17.03
N PRO A 24 -2.58 5.03 17.28
CA PRO A 24 -3.26 5.79 16.24
C PRO A 24 -2.31 6.83 15.64
N VAL A 25 -1.38 6.34 14.81
CA VAL A 25 -0.35 7.11 14.12
C VAL A 25 -0.45 6.86 12.61
N LEU A 26 0.18 7.73 11.81
CA LEU A 26 0.19 7.57 10.36
C LEU A 26 1.11 6.41 9.98
N TYR A 27 0.59 5.48 9.18
CA TYR A 27 1.36 4.32 8.69
C TYR A 27 1.42 4.26 7.16
N PRO A 28 2.35 4.98 6.50
CA PRO A 28 2.64 4.73 5.09
C PRO A 28 3.15 3.28 4.87
N GLY A 29 2.46 2.56 4.01
CA GLY A 29 2.96 1.31 3.42
C GLY A 29 3.90 1.62 2.26
N PHE A 30 4.99 0.86 2.11
CA PHE A 30 5.94 1.06 1.02
C PHE A 30 6.61 -0.24 0.56
N THR A 31 6.96 -0.29 -0.72
CA THR A 31 8.12 -1.03 -1.23
C THR A 31 9.24 -0.03 -1.52
N THR A 32 10.50 -0.44 -1.42
CA THR A 32 11.67 0.40 -1.68
C THR A 32 11.61 0.97 -3.09
N ASN A 33 11.31 0.13 -4.08
CA ASN A 33 11.23 0.55 -5.48
C ASN A 33 10.13 1.61 -5.69
N SER A 34 8.90 1.36 -5.22
CA SER A 34 7.78 2.32 -5.39
C SER A 34 8.02 3.62 -4.65
N LEU A 35 8.60 3.57 -3.44
CA LEU A 35 8.93 4.76 -2.66
C LEU A 35 9.95 5.63 -3.40
N LYS A 36 11.06 5.05 -3.86
CA LYS A 36 12.11 5.79 -4.58
C LYS A 36 11.61 6.37 -5.89
N ASN A 37 10.84 5.58 -6.66
CA ASN A 37 10.24 6.06 -7.91
C ASN A 37 9.25 7.20 -7.64
N SER A 38 8.50 7.17 -6.54
CA SER A 38 7.59 8.24 -6.16
C SER A 38 8.34 9.54 -5.81
N LEU A 39 9.41 9.45 -5.00
CA LEU A 39 10.23 10.60 -4.63
C LEU A 39 10.87 11.28 -5.85
N ILE A 40 11.28 10.50 -6.85
CA ILE A 40 11.84 11.04 -8.10
C ILE A 40 10.74 11.58 -9.01
N GLY A 41 9.71 10.77 -9.28
CA GLY A 41 8.67 11.06 -10.26
C GLY A 41 7.74 12.20 -9.86
N TYR A 42 7.51 12.37 -8.56
CA TYR A 42 6.57 13.36 -8.01
C TYR A 42 7.27 14.50 -7.25
N TYR A 43 8.59 14.62 -7.38
CA TYR A 43 9.36 15.71 -6.76
C TYR A 43 8.78 17.10 -7.10
N GLN A 44 8.49 17.34 -8.38
CA GLN A 44 7.92 18.62 -8.87
C GLN A 44 6.46 18.83 -8.47
N ASP A 45 5.77 17.77 -8.04
CA ASP A 45 4.41 17.81 -7.52
C ASP A 45 4.37 17.95 -5.99
N GLY A 46 5.54 18.06 -5.35
CA GLY A 46 5.68 18.36 -3.92
C GLY A 46 5.96 17.15 -3.04
N PHE A 47 6.16 15.96 -3.63
CA PHE A 47 6.55 14.76 -2.88
C PHE A 47 8.07 14.62 -2.82
N ASP A 48 8.71 15.47 -2.02
CA ASP A 48 10.17 15.53 -1.85
C ASP A 48 10.68 14.71 -0.65
N LYS A 49 9.78 14.29 0.24
CA LYS A 49 10.06 13.43 1.39
C LYS A 49 8.82 12.65 1.82
N VAL A 50 9.04 11.54 2.53
CA VAL A 50 7.95 10.85 3.25
C VAL A 50 7.58 11.62 4.53
N PRO A 51 6.40 11.38 5.12
CA PRO A 51 6.08 11.87 6.45
C PRO A 51 7.09 11.33 7.48
N CYS A 52 7.70 12.21 8.28
CA CYS A 52 8.73 11.85 9.28
C CYS A 52 8.39 12.37 10.69
N ASP A 53 7.12 12.64 10.97
CA ASP A 53 6.68 13.11 12.29
C ASP A 53 6.94 12.04 13.36
N PRO A 54 7.16 12.40 14.65
CA PRO A 54 7.43 11.44 15.72
C PRO A 54 6.35 10.35 15.86
N GLY A 55 5.12 10.67 15.48
CA GLY A 55 4.01 9.72 15.37
C GLY A 55 3.85 9.18 13.95
N THR A 56 4.92 8.74 13.29
CA THR A 56 4.86 8.03 12.00
C THR A 56 5.48 6.65 12.15
N GLY A 57 4.82 5.61 11.66
CA GLY A 57 5.44 4.29 11.51
C GLY A 57 5.47 3.88 10.04
N TYR A 58 6.45 3.09 9.63
CA TYR A 58 6.63 2.67 8.25
C TYR A 58 6.36 1.17 8.13
N ILE A 59 5.49 0.78 7.20
CA ILE A 59 5.19 -0.63 6.94
C ILE A 59 5.82 -1.03 5.63
N CYS A 60 6.89 -1.81 5.72
CA CYS A 60 7.54 -2.42 4.58
C CYS A 60 6.68 -3.58 4.04
N ILE A 61 6.46 -3.57 2.73
CA ILE A 61 5.86 -4.68 1.99
C ILE A 61 7.01 -5.42 1.32
N PRO A 62 7.30 -6.66 1.71
CA PRO A 62 8.38 -7.43 1.10
C PRO A 62 7.98 -7.97 -0.27
N ALA A 63 8.10 -7.13 -1.30
CA ALA A 63 7.86 -7.51 -2.70
C ALA A 63 9.13 -8.10 -3.33
N GLU A 64 10.29 -7.55 -3.00
CA GLU A 64 11.58 -7.93 -3.54
C GLU A 64 12.66 -8.02 -2.44
N THR A 65 13.82 -8.60 -2.76
CA THR A 65 14.96 -8.66 -1.82
C THR A 65 15.40 -7.27 -1.36
N GLY A 66 15.29 -6.25 -2.22
CA GLY A 66 15.64 -4.87 -1.89
C GLY A 66 14.83 -4.30 -0.70
N ASP A 67 13.58 -4.74 -0.51
CA ASP A 67 12.75 -4.31 0.61
C ASP A 67 13.32 -4.77 1.96
N TYR A 68 13.76 -6.03 2.03
CA TYR A 68 14.39 -6.58 3.23
C TYR A 68 15.71 -5.89 3.55
N VAL A 69 16.55 -5.67 2.53
CA VAL A 69 17.87 -5.05 2.71
C VAL A 69 17.72 -3.59 3.14
N MET A 70 16.79 -2.84 2.53
CA MET A 70 16.49 -1.46 2.91
C MET A 70 15.97 -1.37 4.34
N LEU A 71 15.00 -2.21 4.72
CA LEU A 71 14.46 -2.21 6.08
C LEU A 71 15.53 -2.56 7.12
N ALA A 72 16.35 -3.58 6.84
CA ALA A 72 17.43 -3.99 7.73
C ALA A 72 18.47 -2.87 7.92
N ALA A 73 18.82 -2.17 6.85
CA ALA A 73 19.73 -1.02 6.90
C ALA A 73 19.12 0.14 7.70
N ALA A 74 17.82 0.42 7.51
CA ALA A 74 17.10 1.46 8.24
C ALA A 74 17.09 1.21 9.76
N ILE A 75 16.78 -0.03 10.17
CA ILE A 75 16.77 -0.43 11.58
C ILE A 75 18.16 -0.33 12.20
N GLN A 76 19.22 -0.67 11.45
CA GLN A 76 20.59 -0.64 11.92
C GLN A 76 21.22 0.76 11.88
N GLY A 77 20.59 1.74 11.23
CA GLY A 77 21.14 3.08 11.04
C GLY A 77 22.38 3.10 10.15
N VAL A 78 22.48 2.18 9.18
CA VAL A 78 23.63 2.05 8.26
C VAL A 78 23.21 2.30 6.81
N SER A 79 24.18 2.59 5.94
CA SER A 79 23.93 2.59 4.50
C SER A 79 23.57 1.19 4.01
N VAL A 80 22.74 1.12 2.96
CA VAL A 80 22.32 -0.12 2.33
C VAL A 80 23.56 -0.90 1.85
N PRO A 81 23.77 -2.15 2.32
CA PRO A 81 25.04 -2.86 2.11
C PRO A 81 25.18 -3.54 0.73
N SER A 82 24.07 -3.84 0.06
CA SER A 82 24.04 -4.66 -1.16
C SER A 82 22.78 -4.41 -2.01
N GLY A 83 22.75 -5.02 -3.20
CA GLY A 83 21.65 -4.87 -4.15
C GLY A 83 21.69 -3.57 -4.96
N PRO A 84 20.62 -3.29 -5.73
CA PRO A 84 20.53 -2.09 -6.58
C PRO A 84 20.63 -0.78 -5.80
N ASP A 85 20.18 -0.78 -4.54
CA ASP A 85 20.15 0.41 -3.68
C ASP A 85 21.43 0.56 -2.82
N LYS A 86 22.50 -0.19 -3.11
CA LYS A 86 23.74 -0.16 -2.32
C LYS A 86 24.30 1.27 -2.20
N GLY A 87 24.59 1.67 -0.97
CA GLY A 87 25.13 2.98 -0.64
C GLY A 87 24.07 4.01 -0.22
N ASP A 88 22.79 3.76 -0.55
CA ASP A 88 21.69 4.61 -0.10
C ASP A 88 21.67 4.71 1.43
N ARG A 89 21.24 5.88 1.92
CA ARG A 89 21.14 6.15 3.35
C ARG A 89 19.67 6.15 3.74
N PRO A 90 19.18 5.12 4.44
CA PRO A 90 17.77 5.08 4.85
C PRO A 90 17.33 6.29 5.67
N SER A 91 18.25 6.96 6.39
CA SER A 91 17.94 8.18 7.13
C SER A 91 17.55 9.37 6.24
N GLU A 92 17.98 9.39 4.97
CA GLU A 92 17.53 10.39 3.99
C GLU A 92 16.10 10.11 3.52
N LEU A 93 15.66 8.85 3.59
CA LEU A 93 14.29 8.46 3.26
C LEU A 93 13.36 8.61 4.46
N PHE A 94 13.73 8.09 5.63
CA PHE A 94 12.82 7.90 6.77
C PHE A 94 13.06 8.88 7.93
N GLY A 95 14.08 9.74 7.84
CA GLY A 95 14.51 10.64 8.90
C GLY A 95 15.71 10.12 9.72
N TYR A 96 16.42 11.05 10.37
CA TYR A 96 17.64 10.75 11.15
C TYR A 96 17.37 10.25 12.58
N ASN A 97 16.16 10.47 13.10
CA ASN A 97 15.79 10.15 14.48
C ASN A 97 14.76 9.00 14.57
N THR A 98 14.70 8.16 13.53
CA THR A 98 13.69 7.11 13.44
C THR A 98 14.08 5.93 14.29
N GLU A 99 13.20 5.55 15.20
CA GLU A 99 13.40 4.44 16.11
C GLU A 99 13.02 3.10 15.47
N THR A 100 13.66 2.01 15.88
CA THR A 100 13.39 0.66 15.37
C THR A 100 11.92 0.26 15.46
N HIS A 101 11.21 0.67 16.51
CA HIS A 101 9.81 0.30 16.72
C HIS A 101 8.85 0.95 15.70
N GLN A 102 9.28 2.02 15.02
CA GLN A 102 8.54 2.69 13.95
C GLN A 102 8.55 1.86 12.66
N PHE A 103 9.53 0.96 12.50
CA PHE A 103 9.64 0.10 11.33
C PHE A 103 8.92 -1.24 11.55
N LYS A 104 8.06 -1.61 10.59
CA LYS A 104 7.30 -2.86 10.59
C LYS A 104 7.34 -3.48 9.21
N MET A 105 7.07 -4.78 9.14
CA MET A 105 7.01 -5.50 7.87
C MET A 105 5.79 -6.40 7.85
N ILE A 106 5.09 -6.41 6.72
CA ILE A 106 4.01 -7.38 6.50
C ILE A 106 4.61 -8.76 6.30
N HIS A 107 4.07 -9.76 7.00
CA HIS A 107 4.51 -11.14 6.86
C HIS A 107 4.14 -11.69 5.46
N SER A 108 5.08 -12.35 4.78
CA SER A 108 4.89 -12.85 3.40
C SER A 108 3.70 -13.81 3.27
N SER A 109 3.48 -14.70 4.27
CA SER A 109 2.30 -15.59 4.26
C SER A 109 0.97 -14.84 4.34
N PHE A 110 0.93 -13.64 4.92
CA PHE A 110 -0.29 -12.82 4.89
C PHE A 110 -0.54 -12.29 3.47
N ILE A 111 0.50 -11.82 2.78
CA ILE A 111 0.40 -11.41 1.37
C ILE A 111 -0.13 -12.57 0.53
N GLN A 112 0.49 -13.74 0.66
CA GLN A 112 0.05 -14.95 -0.06
C GLN A 112 -1.40 -15.31 0.26
N TYR A 113 -1.81 -15.24 1.53
CA TYR A 113 -3.20 -15.49 1.92
C TYR A 113 -4.17 -14.51 1.24
N VAL A 114 -3.85 -13.22 1.23
CA VAL A 114 -4.68 -12.19 0.59
C VAL A 114 -4.78 -12.42 -0.92
N THR A 115 -3.65 -12.69 -1.57
CA THR A 115 -3.59 -13.02 -3.01
C THR A 115 -4.45 -14.23 -3.32
N GLU A 116 -4.23 -15.36 -2.64
CA GLU A 116 -4.91 -16.61 -2.98
C GLU A 116 -6.41 -16.61 -2.65
N ARG A 117 -6.84 -15.84 -1.64
CA ARG A 117 -8.24 -15.86 -1.17
C ARG A 117 -9.10 -14.76 -1.73
N PHE A 118 -8.55 -13.58 -2.02
CA PHE A 118 -9.35 -12.40 -2.38
C PHE A 118 -8.94 -11.79 -3.71
N LEU A 119 -7.65 -11.81 -4.05
CA LEU A 119 -7.08 -11.11 -5.20
C LEU A 119 -6.32 -12.06 -6.14
N LYS A 120 -6.91 -13.22 -6.41
CA LYS A 120 -6.32 -14.25 -7.26
C LYS A 120 -6.57 -13.91 -8.73
N SER A 121 -5.79 -12.97 -9.25
CA SER A 121 -5.92 -12.53 -10.64
C SER A 121 -5.64 -13.68 -11.61
N PRO A 122 -6.41 -13.82 -12.71
CA PRO A 122 -6.04 -14.69 -13.82
C PRO A 122 -4.66 -14.34 -14.41
N GLN A 123 -4.21 -13.09 -14.24
CA GLN A 123 -2.90 -12.62 -14.69
C GLN A 123 -1.74 -13.30 -13.95
N LEU A 124 -1.98 -13.91 -12.78
CA LEU A 124 -0.97 -14.67 -12.02
C LEU A 124 -0.41 -15.86 -12.81
N GLU A 125 -1.13 -16.40 -13.81
CA GLU A 125 -0.60 -17.47 -14.64
C GLU A 125 0.52 -16.98 -15.58
N GLN A 126 0.39 -15.74 -16.07
CA GLN A 126 1.33 -15.14 -17.01
C GLN A 126 2.42 -14.31 -16.32
N TYR A 127 2.10 -13.73 -15.17
CA TYR A 127 2.93 -12.75 -14.47
C TYR A 127 3.17 -13.13 -13.00
N ARG A 128 3.28 -14.42 -12.69
CA ARG A 128 3.38 -14.92 -11.30
C ARG A 128 4.40 -14.20 -10.43
N ASP A 129 5.57 -13.89 -10.99
CA ASP A 129 6.68 -13.28 -10.26
C ASP A 129 6.58 -11.75 -10.15
N LEU A 130 5.59 -11.15 -10.81
CA LEU A 130 5.37 -9.70 -10.88
C LEU A 130 4.03 -9.28 -10.27
N ASN A 131 3.00 -10.13 -10.41
CA ASN A 131 1.64 -9.82 -10.01
C ASN A 131 1.43 -10.11 -8.53
N MET A 132 1.14 -9.05 -7.78
CA MET A 132 0.75 -9.11 -6.38
C MET A 132 -0.37 -8.10 -6.12
N PRO A 133 -1.11 -8.17 -5.01
CA PRO A 133 -1.96 -7.07 -4.58
C PRO A 133 -1.18 -5.76 -4.48
N SER A 134 -1.81 -4.64 -4.85
CA SER A 134 -1.19 -3.32 -4.72
C SER A 134 -0.80 -3.02 -3.27
N THR A 135 0.17 -2.13 -3.09
CA THR A 135 0.51 -1.61 -1.75
C THR A 135 -0.74 -1.07 -1.05
N GLY A 136 -1.59 -0.35 -1.80
CA GLY A 136 -2.88 0.12 -1.32
C GLY A 136 -3.79 -1.02 -0.86
N ALA A 137 -3.94 -2.09 -1.64
CA ALA A 137 -4.78 -3.23 -1.30
C ALA A 137 -4.36 -3.93 0.00
N LEU A 138 -3.06 -4.14 0.18
CA LEU A 138 -2.51 -4.74 1.39
C LEU A 138 -2.74 -3.84 2.61
N MET A 139 -2.60 -2.53 2.43
CA MET A 139 -2.87 -1.55 3.48
C MET A 139 -4.36 -1.36 3.78
N LEU A 140 -5.24 -1.54 2.79
CA LEU A 140 -6.68 -1.30 2.94
C LEU A 140 -7.39 -2.24 3.90
N LEU A 141 -6.89 -3.47 4.03
CA LEU A 141 -7.38 -4.43 5.02
C LEU A 141 -7.22 -3.91 6.46
N ILE A 142 -6.52 -2.79 6.62
CA ILE A 142 -6.02 -2.29 7.88
C ILE A 142 -6.50 -0.86 8.19
N VAL A 143 -6.99 -0.12 7.18
CA VAL A 143 -7.39 1.30 7.32
C VAL A 143 -8.80 1.57 6.76
N SER A 144 -9.28 2.80 6.93
CA SER A 144 -10.49 3.28 6.24
C SER A 144 -10.20 3.59 4.77
N ALA A 145 -11.12 3.26 3.86
CA ALA A 145 -10.88 3.35 2.42
C ALA A 145 -11.22 4.73 1.85
N TYR A 146 -10.20 5.58 1.68
CA TYR A 146 -10.26 6.84 0.96
C TYR A 146 -9.28 6.83 -0.21
N GLY A 147 -9.69 7.33 -1.38
CA GLY A 147 -8.82 7.41 -2.57
C GLY A 147 -8.55 6.07 -3.25
N PHE A 148 -9.33 5.03 -2.94
CA PHE A 148 -9.27 3.74 -3.64
C PHE A 148 -10.10 3.77 -4.92
N ILE A 149 -9.76 2.90 -5.87
CA ILE A 149 -10.47 2.81 -7.16
C ILE A 149 -11.96 2.49 -6.96
N THR A 150 -12.82 3.30 -7.59
CA THR A 150 -14.28 3.17 -7.61
C THR A 150 -14.79 3.03 -9.04
N GLU A 151 -16.07 2.68 -9.23
CA GLU A 151 -16.64 2.44 -10.56
C GLU A 151 -16.50 3.65 -11.50
N ASN A 152 -16.52 4.85 -10.94
CA ASN A 152 -16.37 6.11 -11.67
C ASN A 152 -14.94 6.66 -11.64
N TYR A 153 -13.91 5.82 -11.46
CA TYR A 153 -12.51 6.28 -11.41
C TYR A 153 -12.12 7.14 -12.63
N LYS A 154 -12.70 6.87 -13.80
CA LYS A 154 -12.45 7.62 -15.06
C LYS A 154 -12.90 9.09 -15.01
N ASP A 155 -13.70 9.47 -14.02
CA ASP A 155 -14.13 10.86 -13.81
C ASP A 155 -13.05 11.70 -13.12
N PHE A 156 -12.00 11.08 -12.57
CA PHE A 156 -10.97 11.73 -11.77
C PHE A 156 -9.57 11.46 -12.30
N SER A 157 -8.62 12.32 -11.96
CA SER A 157 -7.21 12.09 -12.29
C SER A 157 -6.69 10.88 -11.54
N ASP A 158 -5.66 10.24 -12.11
CA ASP A 158 -4.93 9.12 -11.54
C ASP A 158 -4.56 9.37 -10.07
N HIS A 159 -3.98 10.54 -9.78
CA HIS A 159 -3.66 10.97 -8.43
C HIS A 159 -4.39 12.25 -8.04
N TYR A 160 -4.76 12.36 -6.76
CA TYR A 160 -5.47 13.54 -6.24
C TYR A 160 -4.63 14.84 -6.27
N TYR A 161 -3.30 14.70 -6.34
CA TYR A 161 -2.35 15.81 -6.40
C TYR A 161 -1.97 16.19 -7.84
N ASP A 162 -2.48 15.48 -8.85
CA ASP A 162 -2.23 15.83 -10.23
C ASP A 162 -2.80 17.20 -10.56
N LYS A 163 -1.93 18.12 -11.01
CA LYS A 163 -2.33 19.48 -11.44
C LYS A 163 -3.11 19.47 -12.76
N VAL A 164 -2.95 18.41 -13.56
CA VAL A 164 -3.60 18.21 -14.86
C VAL A 164 -4.13 16.78 -14.90
N MET A 165 -5.34 16.60 -15.41
CA MET A 165 -5.97 15.28 -15.53
C MET A 165 -5.07 14.27 -16.24
N LYS A 166 -4.71 13.20 -15.54
CA LYS A 166 -4.03 12.00 -16.04
C LYS A 166 -4.98 10.81 -15.90
N LEU A 167 -5.00 9.93 -16.90
CA LEU A 167 -5.81 8.71 -16.82
C LEU A 167 -5.06 7.65 -16.03
N LEU A 168 -5.77 6.92 -15.16
CA LEU A 168 -5.24 5.75 -14.46
C LEU A 168 -4.74 4.71 -15.47
N VAL A 169 -3.48 4.30 -15.30
CA VAL A 169 -2.83 3.27 -16.11
C VAL A 169 -2.86 1.93 -15.37
N PHE A 170 -3.34 0.89 -16.04
CA PHE A 170 -3.35 -0.47 -15.49
C PHE A 170 -2.05 -1.18 -15.85
N TYR A 171 -1.22 -1.44 -14.84
CA TYR A 171 0.03 -2.18 -14.99
C TYR A 171 -0.16 -3.64 -14.58
N ALA A 172 0.53 -4.56 -15.24
CA ALA A 172 0.39 -6.00 -15.00
C ALA A 172 0.88 -6.49 -13.62
N ASN A 173 1.57 -5.63 -12.87
CA ASN A 173 2.01 -5.92 -11.50
C ASN A 173 0.84 -5.96 -10.50
N HIS A 174 -0.30 -5.35 -10.80
CA HIS A 174 -1.49 -5.36 -9.94
C HIS A 174 -2.79 -5.42 -10.76
N ASP A 175 -3.76 -6.23 -10.35
CA ASP A 175 -5.09 -6.28 -11.00
C ASP A 175 -6.05 -5.28 -10.33
N MET A 176 -5.91 -4.01 -10.71
CA MET A 176 -6.69 -2.90 -10.14
C MET A 176 -8.21 -3.03 -10.37
N GLU A 177 -8.63 -3.72 -11.43
CA GLU A 177 -10.05 -3.98 -11.69
C GLU A 177 -10.62 -5.00 -10.69
N MET A 178 -9.87 -6.09 -10.44
CA MET A 178 -10.22 -7.07 -9.42
C MET A 178 -10.24 -6.43 -8.02
N GLU A 179 -9.26 -5.58 -7.71
CA GLU A 179 -9.23 -4.81 -6.45
C GLU A 179 -10.48 -3.94 -6.31
N GLY A 180 -10.83 -3.14 -7.33
CA GLY A 180 -12.05 -2.32 -7.33
C GLY A 180 -13.33 -3.12 -7.13
N CYS A 181 -13.43 -4.28 -7.78
CA CYS A 181 -14.55 -5.21 -7.60
C CYS A 181 -14.64 -5.71 -6.15
N LEU A 182 -13.51 -6.06 -5.54
CA LEU A 182 -13.46 -6.49 -4.15
C LEU A 182 -13.89 -5.36 -3.20
N TRP A 183 -13.41 -4.14 -3.39
CA TRP A 183 -13.78 -2.99 -2.55
C TRP A 183 -15.27 -2.71 -2.60
N LYS A 184 -15.86 -2.73 -3.80
CA LYS A 184 -17.31 -2.59 -3.98
C LYS A 184 -18.09 -3.70 -3.25
N GLN A 185 -17.63 -4.95 -3.36
CA GLN A 185 -18.27 -6.08 -2.68
C GLN A 185 -18.21 -5.93 -1.16
N LEU A 186 -17.02 -5.68 -0.59
CA LEU A 186 -16.83 -5.46 0.83
C LEU A 186 -17.67 -4.30 1.37
N HIS A 187 -17.80 -3.24 0.58
CA HIS A 187 -18.66 -2.10 0.90
C HIS A 187 -20.14 -2.48 0.94
N SER A 188 -20.64 -3.20 -0.07
CA SER A 188 -22.03 -3.65 -0.13
C SER A 188 -22.41 -4.58 1.02
N GLN A 189 -21.44 -5.36 1.52
CA GLN A 189 -21.60 -6.28 2.64
C GLN A 189 -21.39 -5.60 4.01
N LYS A 190 -21.08 -4.30 4.05
CA LYS A 190 -20.81 -3.52 5.27
C LYS A 190 -19.58 -4.01 6.06
N VAL A 191 -18.65 -4.70 5.40
CA VAL A 191 -17.37 -5.17 5.97
C VAL A 191 -16.37 -4.01 6.05
N LEU A 192 -16.39 -3.17 5.03
CA LEU A 192 -15.57 -1.98 4.86
C LEU A 192 -16.48 -0.81 4.49
N TRP A 193 -16.16 0.39 4.97
CA TRP A 193 -16.75 1.58 4.38
C TRP A 193 -15.80 2.15 3.31
N LEU A 194 -16.29 2.25 2.08
CA LEU A 194 -15.57 2.78 0.92
C LEU A 194 -16.11 4.17 0.60
N TYR A 195 -15.23 5.17 0.68
CA TYR A 195 -15.58 6.51 0.22
C TYR A 195 -15.78 6.52 -1.30
N GLN A 196 -16.95 6.99 -1.72
CA GLN A 196 -17.31 7.14 -3.13
C GLN A 196 -17.87 8.55 -3.31
N ARG A 197 -17.33 9.30 -4.27
CA ARG A 197 -17.81 10.66 -4.58
C ARG A 197 -18.30 10.74 -6.02
N GLN A 198 -19.26 11.63 -6.27
CA GLN A 198 -19.71 11.89 -7.63
C GLN A 198 -18.99 13.10 -8.22
N LYS A 199 -18.85 13.13 -9.54
CA LYS A 199 -18.26 14.27 -10.25
C LYS A 199 -19.00 15.59 -9.99
N LYS A 200 -20.30 15.51 -9.70
CA LYS A 200 -21.15 16.67 -9.36
C LYS A 200 -20.72 17.37 -8.07
N ASP A 201 -20.00 16.69 -7.18
CA ASP A 201 -19.52 17.25 -5.91
C ASP A 201 -18.29 18.17 -6.09
N MET A 202 -17.81 18.35 -7.34
CA MET A 202 -16.66 19.19 -7.71
C MET A 202 -17.06 20.47 -8.47
N MET A 203 -18.34 20.65 -8.77
CA MET A 203 -18.92 21.86 -9.41
C MET A 203 -19.65 22.70 -8.38
#